data_AF-A0A7J6Q9D6-F1
#
_entry.id   AF-A0A7J6Q9D6-F1
#
_cell.length_a   1.000
_cell.length_b   1.000
_cell.length_c   1.000
_cell.angle_alpha   90.00
_cell.angle_beta   90.00
_cell.angle_gamma   90.00
#
_symmetry.space_group_name_H-M   'P 1'
#
loop_
_entity.id
_entity.type
_entity.pdbx_description
1 polymer ?
#
loop_
_entity_poly.entity_id
_entity_poly.type
_entity_poly.pdbx_seq_one_letter_code
_entity_poly.pdbx_strand_id
1 'polypeptide(L)'
;MGYKSNFNGMAIFFPNNRFVDGRMDLQPSASLAMNDGTLVYNRQVDLPTGYGSFWDYRNRRLTVQVRVQPESVTVQGRFSDTDPWTLLINYQVTDPKFRIRPNGYIGITSLVAPVGGQIINLVDYVALDSLHVVNHDLSQKGEDAETAPEPSDVESRPDPIGEKAVDSSKDSLISSLKDLKLTAYRVIT
;
A
#
# COMPACT_ATOMS: atom_id res chain seq x y z
N MET A 1 -0.29 -1.82 -9.35
CA MET A 1 -0.47 -3.09 -8.61
C MET A 1 0.46 -4.18 -9.10
N GLY A 2 1.56 -4.40 -8.39
CA GLY A 2 2.62 -5.37 -8.68
C GLY A 2 2.74 -6.47 -7.62
N TYR A 3 1.66 -6.72 -6.87
CA TYR A 3 1.53 -7.74 -5.83
C TYR A 3 0.50 -8.81 -6.21
N LYS A 4 0.47 -9.93 -5.47
CA LYS A 4 -0.45 -11.05 -5.74
C LYS A 4 -1.91 -10.59 -5.68
N SER A 5 -2.71 -11.06 -6.64
CA SER A 5 -4.14 -10.75 -6.74
C SER A 5 -5.00 -11.42 -5.66
N ASN A 6 -4.54 -12.50 -5.05
CA ASN A 6 -5.23 -13.24 -3.99
C ASN A 6 -4.62 -12.95 -2.60
N PHE A 7 -4.56 -11.68 -2.24
CA PHE A 7 -4.08 -11.26 -0.92
C PHE A 7 -5.04 -11.69 0.19
N ASN A 8 -4.50 -11.96 1.38
CA ASN A 8 -5.26 -12.12 2.61
C ASN A 8 -4.93 -10.92 3.50
N GLY A 9 -5.90 -10.03 3.66
CA GLY A 9 -5.77 -8.77 4.36
C GLY A 9 -6.46 -7.62 3.64
N MET A 10 -5.87 -6.44 3.77
CA MET A 10 -6.39 -5.18 3.23
C MET A 10 -5.45 -4.64 2.17
N ALA A 11 -6.03 -4.06 1.12
CA ALA A 11 -5.30 -3.28 0.14
C ALA A 11 -5.97 -1.92 -0.08
N ILE A 12 -5.17 -0.86 -0.04
CA ILE A 12 -5.57 0.49 -0.45
C ILE A 12 -4.92 0.74 -1.81
N PHE A 13 -5.73 1.11 -2.78
CA PHE A 13 -5.36 1.32 -4.16
C PHE A 13 -5.44 2.80 -4.51
N PHE A 14 -4.44 3.28 -5.22
CA PHE A 14 -4.45 4.58 -5.89
C PHE A 14 -4.32 4.37 -7.40
N PRO A 15 -5.38 3.91 -8.10
CA PRO A 15 -5.33 3.74 -9.54
C PRO A 15 -5.54 5.08 -10.26
N ASN A 16 -4.69 5.39 -11.24
CA ASN A 16 -4.85 6.55 -12.11
C ASN A 16 -6.00 6.37 -13.11
N ASN A 17 -6.38 5.12 -13.38
CA ASN A 17 -7.29 4.76 -14.45
C ASN A 17 -8.42 3.88 -13.95
N ARG A 18 -9.60 4.10 -14.51
CA ARG A 18 -10.74 3.20 -14.41
C ARG A 18 -10.92 2.47 -15.73
N PHE A 19 -11.41 1.24 -15.68
CA PHE A 19 -11.83 0.51 -16.87
C PHE A 19 -13.35 0.47 -16.94
N VAL A 20 -13.92 0.87 -18.08
CA VAL A 20 -15.36 0.84 -18.37
C VAL A 20 -15.53 0.19 -19.74
N ASP A 21 -16.24 -0.93 -19.81
CA ASP A 21 -16.46 -1.69 -21.05
C ASP A 21 -15.17 -2.00 -21.83
N GLY A 22 -14.09 -2.32 -21.10
CA GLY A 22 -12.77 -2.61 -21.66
C GLY A 22 -12.00 -1.37 -22.15
N ARG A 23 -12.59 -0.18 -22.09
CA ARG A 23 -11.91 1.10 -22.33
C ARG A 23 -11.33 1.62 -21.04
N MET A 24 -10.20 2.30 -21.16
CA MET A 24 -9.51 2.88 -20.03
C MET A 24 -9.74 4.38 -20.01
N ASP A 25 -10.32 4.87 -18.92
CA ASP A 25 -10.54 6.29 -18.68
C ASP A 25 -9.58 6.76 -17.60
N LEU A 26 -8.97 7.92 -17.83
CA LEU A 26 -8.12 8.57 -16.85
C LEU A 26 -9.00 9.14 -15.73
N GLN A 27 -9.07 8.40 -14.62
CA GLN A 27 -9.93 8.74 -13.49
C GLN A 27 -9.23 8.35 -12.18
N PRO A 28 -8.29 9.18 -11.70
CA PRO A 28 -7.56 8.88 -10.47
C PRO A 28 -8.49 8.77 -9.27
N SER A 29 -8.24 7.78 -8.42
CA SER A 29 -9.10 7.49 -7.27
C SER A 29 -8.32 6.88 -6.12
N ALA A 30 -8.92 6.87 -4.94
CA ALA A 30 -8.52 6.02 -3.82
C ALA A 30 -9.59 4.94 -3.66
N SER A 31 -9.17 3.69 -3.42
CA SER A 31 -10.08 2.55 -3.24
C SER A 31 -9.56 1.60 -2.19
N LEU A 32 -10.44 0.91 -1.48
CA LEU A 32 -10.11 -0.11 -0.49
C LEU A 32 -10.74 -1.44 -0.88
N ALA A 33 -9.97 -2.52 -0.74
CA ALA A 33 -10.49 -3.88 -0.82
C ALA A 33 -9.98 -4.72 0.36
N MET A 34 -10.87 -5.58 0.85
CA MET A 34 -10.57 -6.63 1.81
C MET A 34 -10.65 -7.97 1.09
N ASN A 35 -9.74 -8.89 1.40
CA ASN A 35 -9.73 -10.22 0.82
C ASN A 35 -9.21 -11.22 1.87
N ASP A 36 -9.71 -12.44 1.86
CA ASP A 36 -9.30 -13.53 2.76
C ASP A 36 -8.32 -14.50 2.07
N GLY A 37 -7.95 -14.21 0.83
CA GLY A 37 -7.07 -15.01 -0.02
C GLY A 37 -7.80 -15.98 -0.95
N THR A 38 -9.13 -16.05 -0.88
CA THR A 38 -9.93 -16.94 -1.74
C THR A 38 -10.27 -16.32 -3.09
N LEU A 39 -10.42 -15.00 -3.16
CA LEU A 39 -10.77 -14.29 -4.40
C LEU A 39 -9.54 -13.79 -5.14
N VAL A 40 -9.57 -13.88 -6.46
CA VAL A 40 -8.53 -13.30 -7.33
C VAL A 40 -8.99 -11.92 -7.77
N TYR A 41 -8.28 -10.90 -7.30
CA TYR A 41 -8.58 -9.52 -7.65
C TYR A 41 -8.15 -9.18 -9.08
N ASN A 42 -9.10 -8.68 -9.88
CA ASN A 42 -8.90 -8.19 -11.24
C ASN A 42 -9.03 -6.67 -11.29
N ARG A 43 -7.90 -5.98 -11.48
CA ARG A 43 -7.84 -4.51 -11.56
C ARG A 43 -8.76 -3.87 -12.62
N GLN A 44 -9.11 -4.58 -13.69
CA GLN A 44 -9.92 -4.03 -14.78
C GLN A 44 -11.41 -4.07 -14.46
N VAL A 45 -11.82 -4.86 -13.48
CA VAL A 45 -13.23 -5.09 -13.16
C VAL A 45 -13.52 -4.61 -11.73
N ASP A 46 -12.58 -4.81 -10.83
CA ASP A 46 -12.78 -4.59 -9.39
C ASP A 46 -12.30 -3.20 -8.90
N LEU A 47 -11.65 -2.40 -9.77
CA LEU A 47 -11.24 -1.03 -9.47
C LEU A 47 -11.96 0.03 -10.33
N PRO A 48 -12.31 1.19 -9.75
CA PRO A 48 -12.28 1.49 -8.31
C PRO A 48 -13.28 0.62 -7.55
N THR A 49 -13.02 0.36 -6.27
CA THR A 49 -13.96 -0.42 -5.45
C THR A 49 -15.13 0.46 -5.04
N GLY A 50 -16.21 -0.15 -4.53
CA GLY A 50 -17.32 0.60 -3.92
C GLY A 50 -16.92 1.36 -2.63
N TYR A 51 -15.70 1.15 -2.13
CA TYR A 51 -15.19 1.78 -0.92
C TYR A 51 -14.03 2.71 -1.28
N GLY A 52 -14.37 3.92 -1.72
CA GLY A 52 -13.39 4.86 -2.25
C GLY A 52 -13.97 6.21 -2.66
N SER A 53 -13.09 7.06 -3.14
CA SER A 53 -13.45 8.36 -3.71
C SER A 53 -12.60 8.67 -4.93
N PHE A 54 -13.15 9.44 -5.86
CA PHE A 54 -12.37 9.99 -6.96
C PHE A 54 -11.51 11.13 -6.43
N TRP A 55 -10.22 11.09 -6.72
CA TRP A 55 -9.32 12.15 -6.34
C TRP A 55 -8.16 12.27 -7.30
N ASP A 56 -8.06 13.41 -7.98
CA ASP A 56 -6.96 13.68 -8.89
C ASP A 56 -5.69 14.12 -8.14
N TYR A 57 -4.79 13.15 -7.95
CA TYR A 57 -3.46 13.35 -7.36
C TYR A 57 -2.33 13.31 -8.39
N ARG A 58 -2.64 13.21 -9.69
CA ARG A 58 -1.57 13.12 -10.70
C ARG A 58 -0.78 14.42 -10.78
N ASN A 59 0.51 14.29 -11.05
CA ASN A 59 1.46 15.42 -11.17
C ASN A 59 1.55 16.30 -9.91
N ARG A 60 1.16 15.78 -8.74
CA ARG A 60 1.22 16.47 -7.46
C ARG A 60 1.78 15.54 -6.39
N ARG A 61 2.46 16.11 -5.40
CA ARG A 61 2.85 15.38 -4.20
C ARG A 61 1.61 15.14 -3.36
N LEU A 62 1.31 13.88 -3.05
CA LEU A 62 0.20 13.48 -2.19
C LEU A 62 0.76 12.92 -0.89
N THR A 63 0.38 13.52 0.24
CA THR A 63 0.59 12.93 1.55
C THR A 63 -0.67 12.15 1.93
N VAL A 64 -0.51 10.89 2.29
CA VAL A 64 -1.61 10.00 2.70
C VAL A 64 -1.43 9.62 4.15
N GLN A 65 -2.50 9.77 4.94
CA GLN A 65 -2.60 9.21 6.28
C GLN A 65 -3.56 8.03 6.26
N VAL A 66 -3.06 6.87 6.69
CA VAL A 66 -3.86 5.65 6.84
C VAL A 66 -3.94 5.32 8.32
N ARG A 67 -5.16 5.29 8.86
CA ARG A 67 -5.46 4.78 10.19
C ARG A 67 -6.12 3.42 10.06
N VAL A 68 -5.53 2.43 10.70
CA VAL A 68 -5.99 1.05 10.68
C VAL A 68 -6.33 0.64 12.11
N GLN A 69 -7.56 0.19 12.32
CA GLN A 69 -8.03 -0.42 13.55
C GLN A 69 -8.56 -1.83 13.23
N PRO A 70 -8.74 -2.71 14.23
CA PRO A 70 -9.23 -4.07 14.00
C PRO A 70 -10.56 -4.11 13.21
N GLU A 71 -11.41 -3.10 13.39
CA GLU A 71 -12.76 -3.03 12.81
C GLU A 71 -12.99 -1.80 11.93
N SER A 72 -12.01 -0.92 11.76
CA SER A 72 -12.19 0.29 10.96
C SER A 72 -10.93 0.72 10.22
N VAL A 73 -11.13 1.37 9.08
CA VAL A 73 -10.05 1.92 8.26
C VAL A 73 -10.44 3.32 7.82
N THR A 74 -9.57 4.27 8.09
CA THR A 74 -9.73 5.66 7.63
C THR A 74 -8.51 6.04 6.79
N VAL A 75 -8.77 6.55 5.59
CA VAL A 75 -7.73 7.09 4.70
C VAL A 75 -8.04 8.54 4.43
N GLN A 76 -7.05 9.39 4.68
CA GLN A 76 -7.10 10.81 4.38
C GLN A 76 -5.89 11.17 3.52
N GLY A 77 -5.98 12.27 2.79
CA GLY A 77 -4.77 12.85 2.21
C GLY A 77 -4.79 14.37 2.17
N ARG A 78 -3.71 14.93 1.64
CA ARG A 78 -3.52 16.37 1.40
C ARG A 78 -2.38 16.58 0.40
N PHE A 79 -2.35 17.74 -0.26
CA PHE A 79 -1.28 18.08 -1.22
C PHE A 79 -0.17 18.95 -0.61
N SER A 80 -0.48 19.70 0.44
CA SER A 80 0.45 20.51 1.21
C SER A 80 0.27 20.24 2.70
N ASP A 81 1.31 20.49 3.51
CA ASP A 81 1.23 20.38 4.96
C ASP A 81 0.27 21.40 5.60
N THR A 82 -0.04 22.47 4.86
CA THR A 82 -1.01 23.51 5.22
C THR A 82 -2.44 23.19 4.82
N ASP A 83 -2.64 22.23 3.90
CA ASP A 83 -3.98 21.88 3.42
C ASP A 83 -4.72 21.05 4.48
N PRO A 84 -6.04 21.24 4.63
CA PRO A 84 -6.84 20.36 5.48
C PRO A 84 -6.82 18.93 4.96
N TRP A 85 -6.82 17.97 5.87
CA TRP A 85 -6.96 16.56 5.52
C TRP A 85 -8.32 16.32 4.86
N THR A 86 -8.30 15.78 3.64
CA THR A 86 -9.50 15.36 2.92
C THR A 86 -9.73 13.88 3.16
N LEU A 87 -10.95 13.52 3.58
CA LEU A 87 -11.35 12.13 3.77
C LEU A 87 -11.52 11.44 2.41
N LEU A 88 -10.87 10.29 2.23
CA LEU A 88 -10.94 9.50 1.00
C LEU A 88 -11.71 8.21 1.19
N ILE A 89 -11.39 7.50 2.27
CA ILE A 89 -12.00 6.22 2.59
C ILE A 89 -12.35 6.27 4.07
N ASN A 90 -13.58 5.90 4.38
CA ASN A 90 -14.02 5.58 5.73
C ASN A 90 -14.77 4.25 5.66
N TYR A 91 -14.12 3.19 6.12
CA TYR A 91 -14.62 1.83 6.02
C TYR A 91 -14.76 1.20 7.40
N GLN A 92 -15.91 0.57 7.63
CA GLN A 92 -16.19 -0.22 8.83
C GLN A 92 -16.24 -1.69 8.44
N VAL A 93 -15.45 -2.51 9.11
CA VAL A 93 -15.38 -3.95 8.88
C VAL A 93 -16.61 -4.59 9.52
N THR A 94 -17.57 -5.00 8.70
CA THR A 94 -18.80 -5.64 9.19
C THR A 94 -18.70 -7.16 9.27
N ASP A 95 -17.86 -7.78 8.42
CA ASP A 95 -17.63 -9.22 8.41
C ASP A 95 -16.38 -9.59 9.24
N PRO A 96 -16.51 -10.39 10.31
CA PRO A 96 -15.39 -10.79 11.16
C PRO A 96 -14.23 -11.46 10.41
N LYS A 97 -14.49 -12.11 9.26
CA LYS A 97 -13.43 -12.77 8.49
C LYS A 97 -12.42 -11.78 7.88
N PHE A 98 -12.84 -10.52 7.69
CA PHE A 98 -12.01 -9.45 7.16
C PHE A 98 -11.38 -8.59 8.26
N ARG A 99 -11.57 -8.92 9.54
CA ARG A 99 -10.86 -8.23 10.63
C ARG A 99 -9.36 -8.34 10.44
N ILE A 100 -8.67 -7.21 10.63
CA ILE A 100 -7.22 -7.14 10.46
C ILE A 100 -6.58 -7.89 11.62
N ARG A 101 -5.80 -8.92 11.28
CA ARG A 101 -5.13 -9.79 12.24
C ARG A 101 -3.78 -9.21 12.65
N PRO A 102 -3.32 -9.45 13.90
CA PRO A 102 -1.98 -9.09 14.33
C PRO A 102 -0.91 -9.84 13.50
N ASN A 103 0.33 -9.36 13.55
CA ASN A 103 1.49 -9.91 12.84
C ASN A 103 1.38 -9.85 11.30
N GLY A 104 0.60 -8.91 10.76
CA GLY A 104 0.55 -8.63 9.33
C GLY A 104 1.81 -7.93 8.81
N TYR A 105 1.89 -7.82 7.48
CA TYR A 105 2.93 -7.05 6.79
C TYR A 105 2.32 -5.82 6.13
N ILE A 106 2.99 -4.67 6.27
CA ILE A 106 2.68 -3.47 5.48
C ILE A 106 3.60 -3.48 4.27
N GLY A 107 3.00 -3.44 3.07
CA GLY A 107 3.73 -3.40 1.81
C GLY A 107 3.20 -2.33 0.87
N ILE A 108 4.12 -1.67 0.16
CA ILE A 108 3.79 -0.68 -0.87
C ILE A 108 4.26 -1.22 -2.21
N THR A 109 3.39 -1.19 -3.22
CA THR A 109 3.74 -1.62 -4.57
C THR A 109 3.15 -0.68 -5.61
N SER A 110 3.88 -0.47 -6.70
CA SER A 110 3.40 0.22 -7.89
C SER A 110 3.35 -0.75 -9.07
N LEU A 111 2.58 -0.42 -10.09
CA LEU A 111 2.70 -1.05 -11.41
C LEU A 111 2.51 0.07 -12.43
N VAL A 112 3.46 0.15 -13.32
CA VAL A 112 3.37 0.99 -14.49
C VAL A 112 3.40 0.04 -15.68
N ALA A 113 2.36 0.10 -16.50
CA ALA A 113 2.24 -0.77 -17.67
C ALA A 113 1.76 0.07 -18.86
N PRO A 114 2.30 -0.16 -20.06
CA PRO A 114 1.80 0.50 -21.26
C PRO A 114 0.33 0.11 -21.46
N VAL A 115 -0.46 1.09 -21.88
CA VAL A 115 -1.87 0.91 -22.20
C VAL A 115 -1.95 0.65 -23.70
N GLY A 116 -2.71 -0.37 -24.11
CA GLY A 116 -2.78 -0.81 -25.49
C GLY A 116 -2.95 0.34 -26.50
N GLY A 117 -2.05 0.40 -27.47
CA GLY A 117 -2.05 1.40 -28.55
C GLY A 117 -1.37 2.74 -28.24
N GLN A 118 -0.93 2.99 -26.99
CA GLN A 118 -0.15 4.20 -26.68
C GLN A 118 1.34 3.99 -26.94
N ILE A 119 1.97 5.01 -27.55
CA ILE A 119 3.41 5.08 -27.77
C ILE A 119 4.11 4.89 -26.41
N ILE A 120 5.11 4.02 -26.40
CA ILE A 120 5.88 3.46 -25.25
C ILE A 120 6.55 4.52 -24.34
N ASN A 121 6.34 5.81 -24.58
CA ASN A 121 7.12 6.93 -24.02
C ASN A 121 6.38 7.74 -22.93
N LEU A 122 5.12 7.43 -22.62
CA LEU A 122 4.36 8.11 -21.56
C LEU A 122 3.98 7.11 -20.47
N VAL A 123 4.90 6.91 -19.54
CA VAL A 123 4.70 6.08 -18.34
C VAL A 123 4.61 7.00 -17.13
N ASP A 124 3.64 6.73 -16.24
CA ASP A 124 3.56 7.45 -14.98
C ASP A 124 4.75 7.06 -14.08
N TYR A 125 5.36 8.04 -13.44
CA TYR A 125 6.37 7.81 -12.42
C TYR A 125 5.73 7.84 -11.03
N VAL A 126 6.07 6.85 -10.20
CA VAL A 126 5.58 6.74 -8.82
C VAL A 126 6.79 6.71 -7.90
N ALA A 127 6.94 7.75 -7.08
CA ALA A 127 7.93 7.81 -6.02
C ALA A 127 7.25 7.77 -4.64
N LEU A 128 7.91 7.10 -3.70
CA LEU A 128 7.58 7.14 -2.29
C LEU A 128 8.68 7.96 -1.60
N ASP A 129 8.34 9.15 -1.13
CA ASP A 129 9.31 10.05 -0.49
C ASP A 129 9.66 9.58 0.93
N SER A 130 8.63 9.25 1.72
CA SER A 130 8.79 8.77 3.08
C SER A 130 7.63 7.86 3.48
N LEU A 131 7.90 7.00 4.46
CA LEU A 131 6.91 6.17 5.13
C LEU A 131 7.13 6.27 6.63
N HIS A 132 6.11 6.71 7.35
CA HIS A 132 6.11 6.75 8.81
C HIS A 132 5.04 5.79 9.31
N VAL A 133 5.46 4.85 10.15
CA VAL A 133 4.56 3.88 10.79
C VAL A 133 4.65 4.10 12.28
N VAL A 134 3.52 4.38 12.90
CA VAL A 134 3.40 4.58 14.34
C VAL A 134 2.34 3.62 14.88
N ASN A 135 2.64 2.98 16.01
CA ASN A 135 1.62 2.24 16.72
C ASN A 135 0.72 3.24 17.44
N HIS A 136 -0.58 3.17 17.19
CA HIS A 136 -1.54 4.07 17.80
C HIS A 136 -2.07 3.43 19.08
N ASP A 137 -1.36 3.63 20.18
CA ASP A 137 -1.92 3.37 21.50
C ASP A 137 -3.02 4.41 21.79
N LEU A 138 -4.18 3.97 22.30
CA LEU A 138 -5.22 4.88 22.78
C LEU A 138 -4.90 5.44 24.17
N SER A 139 -3.94 4.84 24.87
CA SER A 139 -3.50 5.23 26.21
C SER A 139 -2.34 6.23 26.21
N GLN A 140 -1.61 6.38 25.09
CA GLN A 140 -0.48 7.31 24.95
C GLN A 140 -0.42 7.91 23.53
N LYS A 141 0.04 9.15 23.39
CA LYS A 141 0.43 9.70 22.08
C LYS A 141 1.65 8.91 21.61
N GLY A 142 1.51 8.16 20.51
CA GLY A 142 2.48 7.14 20.07
C GLY A 142 3.92 7.58 19.78
N GLU A 143 4.27 8.85 19.97
CA GLU A 143 5.66 9.33 19.95
C GLU A 143 6.38 9.15 21.31
N ASP A 144 5.61 8.94 22.40
CA ASP A 144 6.12 8.86 23.78
C ASP A 144 6.10 7.42 24.36
N ALA A 145 5.80 6.41 23.54
CA ALA A 145 5.72 5.02 24.00
C ALA A 145 7.13 4.45 24.28
N GLU A 146 7.39 4.11 25.54
CA GLU A 146 8.62 3.48 25.99
C GLU A 146 8.79 2.13 25.27
N THR A 147 9.92 1.93 24.59
CA THR A 147 10.18 0.73 23.79
C THR A 147 10.37 -0.45 24.75
N ALA A 148 9.40 -1.34 24.84
CA ALA A 148 9.54 -2.55 25.65
C ALA A 148 10.72 -3.40 25.12
N PRO A 149 11.64 -3.87 25.98
CA PRO A 149 12.72 -4.73 25.54
C PRO A 149 12.16 -6.07 25.06
N GLU A 150 12.66 -6.54 23.91
CA GLU A 150 12.24 -7.81 23.30
C GLU A 150 12.45 -8.99 24.26
N PRO A 151 11.50 -9.95 24.34
CA PRO A 151 11.79 -11.25 24.93
C PRO A 151 12.80 -11.98 24.04
N SER A 152 13.95 -12.26 24.63
CA SER A 152 15.07 -12.99 24.04
C SER A 152 14.74 -14.48 23.94
N ASP A 153 13.97 -14.87 22.92
CA ASP A 153 13.91 -16.25 22.45
C ASP A 153 13.57 -16.26 20.95
N VAL A 154 14.57 -15.92 20.14
CA VAL A 154 14.54 -16.15 18.69
C VAL A 154 15.20 -17.50 18.44
N GLU A 155 14.38 -18.57 18.40
CA GLU A 155 14.73 -19.73 17.59
C GLU A 155 14.91 -19.25 16.15
N SER A 156 16.14 -19.32 15.68
CA SER A 156 16.59 -18.94 14.35
C SER A 156 15.79 -19.65 13.26
N ARG A 157 14.80 -18.95 12.68
CA ARG A 157 14.31 -19.26 11.34
C ARG A 157 15.08 -18.39 10.36
N PRO A 158 15.67 -18.96 9.30
CA PRO A 158 16.50 -18.19 8.36
C PRO A 158 15.65 -17.11 7.69
N ASP A 159 16.16 -15.88 7.80
CA ASP A 159 15.66 -14.69 7.14
C ASP A 159 15.84 -14.84 5.62
N PRO A 160 14.77 -14.86 4.81
CA PRO A 160 14.88 -15.08 3.36
C PRO A 160 15.51 -13.89 2.61
N ILE A 161 15.90 -12.80 3.29
CA ILE A 161 16.43 -11.58 2.68
C ILE A 161 17.90 -11.32 3.06
N GLY A 162 18.56 -12.23 3.80
CA GLY A 162 19.87 -11.96 4.41
C GLY A 162 21.13 -12.18 3.57
N GLU A 163 21.09 -12.77 2.37
CA GLU A 163 22.33 -13.31 1.75
C GLU A 163 22.76 -12.75 0.38
N LYS A 164 22.20 -11.63 -0.11
CA LYS A 164 22.69 -11.04 -1.37
C LYS A 164 22.83 -9.53 -1.34
N ALA A 165 23.90 -9.05 -0.70
CA ALA A 165 24.33 -7.68 -0.88
C ALA A 165 25.84 -7.50 -0.70
N VAL A 166 26.66 -8.09 -1.57
CA VAL A 166 28.01 -7.57 -1.85
C VAL A 166 28.40 -7.89 -3.30
N ASP A 167 28.05 -7.04 -4.26
CA ASP A 167 29.01 -6.59 -5.29
C ASP A 167 28.48 -5.40 -6.10
N SER A 168 29.30 -4.36 -6.22
CA SER A 168 28.98 -3.05 -6.78
C SER A 168 29.34 -2.96 -8.26
N SER A 169 28.55 -3.59 -9.13
CA SER A 169 28.64 -3.41 -10.59
C SER A 169 27.42 -2.66 -11.13
N LYS A 170 27.55 -1.98 -12.26
CA LYS A 170 26.42 -1.29 -12.93
C LYS A 170 25.23 -2.22 -13.22
N ASP A 171 25.49 -3.52 -13.33
CA ASP A 171 24.45 -4.54 -13.49
C ASP A 171 23.71 -4.81 -12.17
N SER A 172 24.34 -4.62 -11.00
CA SER A 172 23.67 -4.74 -9.70
C SER A 172 22.67 -3.60 -9.46
N LEU A 173 22.97 -2.38 -9.92
CA LEU A 173 22.05 -1.24 -9.91
C LEU A 173 20.80 -1.47 -10.79
N ILE A 174 20.96 -2.14 -11.94
CA ILE A 174 19.83 -2.51 -12.82
C ILE A 174 19.01 -3.65 -12.18
N SER A 175 19.64 -4.56 -11.41
CA SER A 175 18.88 -5.51 -10.58
C SER A 175 18.19 -4.84 -9.39
N SER A 176 18.79 -3.85 -8.75
CA SER A 176 18.15 -3.09 -7.65
C SER A 176 16.93 -2.30 -8.12
N LEU A 177 16.93 -1.82 -9.37
CA LEU A 177 15.75 -1.20 -9.99
C LEU A 177 14.63 -2.20 -10.30
N LYS A 178 14.97 -3.48 -10.50
CA LYS A 178 13.97 -4.58 -10.59
C LYS A 178 13.49 -5.04 -9.20
N ASP A 179 14.31 -4.85 -8.17
CA ASP A 179 14.05 -5.23 -6.78
C ASP A 179 13.37 -4.15 -5.93
N LEU A 180 12.89 -3.06 -6.54
CA LEU A 180 11.93 -2.16 -5.89
C LEU A 180 10.53 -2.78 -5.80
N LYS A 181 10.46 -4.06 -5.41
CA LYS A 181 9.26 -4.87 -5.25
C LYS A 181 9.26 -5.46 -3.84
N LEU A 182 8.36 -4.92 -3.03
CA LEU A 182 8.09 -5.28 -1.63
C LEU A 182 9.15 -4.86 -0.62
N THR A 183 8.98 -3.64 -0.10
CA THR A 183 9.35 -3.38 1.28
C THR A 183 8.19 -3.86 2.15
N ALA A 184 8.40 -4.91 2.94
CA ALA A 184 7.40 -5.47 3.86
C ALA A 184 7.86 -5.25 5.31
N TYR A 185 7.10 -4.46 6.08
CA TYR A 185 7.39 -4.22 7.50
C TYR A 185 6.50 -5.10 8.36
N ARG A 186 7.09 -5.80 9.34
CA ARG A 186 6.37 -6.61 10.32
C ARG A 186 5.73 -5.69 11.37
N VAL A 187 4.42 -5.83 11.57
CA VAL A 187 3.74 -5.16 12.68
C VAL A 187 3.99 -5.98 13.95
N ILE A 188 4.68 -5.37 14.93
CA ILE A 188 4.86 -5.94 16.27
C ILE A 188 3.69 -5.44 17.13
N THR A 189 2.97 -6.37 17.76
CA THR A 189 1.90 -6.12 18.73
C THR A 189 2.26 -6.78 20.05
#